data_AF-A0A7C1KWY2-F1
#
_entry.id   AF-A0A7C1KWY2-F1
#
_cell.length_a   1.000
_cell.length_b   1.000
_cell.length_c   1.000
_cell.angle_alpha   90.00
_cell.angle_beta   90.00
_cell.angle_gamma   90.00
#
_symmetry.space_group_name_H-M   'P 1'
#
loop_
_entity.id
_entity.type
_entity.pdbx_description
1 polymer ?
#
loop_
_entity_poly.entity_id
_entity_poly.type
_entity_poly.pdbx_seq_one_letter_code
_entity_poly.pdbx_strand_id
1 'polypeptide(L)'
;MRKRLTIRTAYLYLFSLVGLVLIIVGMVRLVNLGLKVYIFTDADISYRYPGPAPKLIPGESDAVREEPTKEELDAYYEKERRSRRQRDAAGAFASLIIGVPLYVYHWTLIRRERD
;
A
#
# COMPACT_ATOMS: atom_id res chain seq x y z
N MET A 1 -42.72 18.16 -1.40
CA MET A 1 -42.14 18.46 -2.73
C MET A 1 -41.67 17.17 -3.39
N ARG A 2 -42.27 16.75 -4.50
CA ARG A 2 -41.90 15.50 -5.20
C ARG A 2 -40.57 15.73 -5.94
N LYS A 3 -39.44 15.29 -5.37
CA LYS A 3 -38.13 15.38 -6.06
C LYS A 3 -38.20 14.54 -7.34
N ARG A 4 -38.33 15.19 -8.49
CA ARG A 4 -38.21 14.52 -9.79
C ARG A 4 -36.71 14.39 -10.08
N LEU A 5 -36.20 13.17 -10.10
CA LEU A 5 -34.85 12.88 -10.61
C LEU A 5 -34.82 13.26 -12.09
N THR A 6 -34.15 14.37 -12.41
CA THR A 6 -33.85 14.72 -13.80
C THR A 6 -32.56 14.02 -14.24
N ILE A 7 -32.43 13.72 -15.53
CA ILE A 7 -31.22 13.09 -16.11
C ILE A 7 -29.96 13.89 -15.73
N ARG A 8 -30.06 15.24 -15.75
CA ARG A 8 -28.98 16.14 -15.32
C ARG A 8 -28.59 15.92 -13.87
N THR A 9 -29.56 15.78 -12.98
CA THR A 9 -29.30 15.56 -11.55
C THR A 9 -28.67 14.20 -11.33
N ALA A 10 -29.18 13.14 -11.97
CA ALA A 10 -28.61 11.81 -11.91
C ALA A 10 -27.15 11.77 -12.41
N TYR A 11 -26.85 12.43 -13.54
CA TYR A 11 -25.49 12.57 -14.07
C TYR A 11 -24.55 13.25 -13.07
N LEU A 12 -24.97 14.36 -12.46
CA LEU A 12 -24.15 15.09 -11.49
C LEU A 12 -23.85 14.28 -10.23
N TYR A 13 -24.82 13.53 -9.71
CA TYR A 13 -24.60 12.63 -8.57
C TYR A 13 -23.66 11.47 -8.92
N LEU A 14 -23.79 10.88 -10.12
CA LEU A 14 -22.89 9.81 -10.55
C LEU A 14 -21.46 10.34 -10.76
N PHE A 15 -21.32 11.47 -11.43
CA PHE A 15 -20.01 12.09 -11.68
C PHE A 15 -19.31 12.48 -10.38
N SER A 16 -20.05 13.10 -9.45
CA SER A 16 -19.49 13.45 -8.14
C SER A 16 -19.14 12.22 -7.30
N LEU A 17 -19.94 11.14 -7.36
CA LEU A 17 -19.60 9.88 -6.70
C LEU A 17 -18.29 9.29 -7.25
N VAL A 18 -18.13 9.23 -8.57
CA VAL A 18 -16.89 8.73 -9.20
C VAL A 18 -15.71 9.61 -8.82
N GLY A 19 -15.85 10.95 -8.94
CA GLY A 19 -14.82 11.89 -8.56
C GLY A 19 -14.39 11.75 -7.10
N LEU A 20 -15.36 11.60 -6.19
CA LEU A 20 -15.11 11.41 -4.76
C LEU A 20 -14.30 10.12 -4.51
N VAL A 21 -14.66 9.00 -5.16
CA VAL A 21 -13.92 7.73 -5.03
C VAL A 21 -12.48 7.90 -5.53
N LEU A 22 -12.26 8.56 -6.67
CA LEU A 22 -10.92 8.81 -7.20
C LEU A 22 -10.06 9.64 -6.24
N ILE A 23 -10.65 10.68 -5.63
CA ILE A 23 -9.97 11.52 -4.64
C ILE A 23 -9.60 10.70 -3.40
N ILE A 24 -10.52 9.89 -2.87
CA ILE A 24 -10.27 9.05 -1.69
C ILE A 24 -9.13 8.06 -1.97
N VAL A 25 -9.15 7.39 -3.11
CA VAL A 25 -8.08 6.45 -3.51
C VAL A 25 -6.75 7.19 -3.66
N GLY A 26 -6.74 8.39 -4.23
CA GLY A 26 -5.55 9.25 -4.33
C GLY A 26 -4.99 9.62 -2.96
N MET A 27 -5.85 10.04 -2.03
CA MET A 27 -5.45 10.38 -0.66
C MET A 27 -4.85 9.18 0.09
N VAL A 28 -5.48 8.00 0.01
CA VAL A 28 -4.95 6.77 0.63
C VAL A 28 -3.57 6.44 0.08
N ARG A 29 -3.35 6.57 -1.24
CA ARG A 29 -2.04 6.33 -1.84
C ARG A 29 -0.99 7.33 -1.35
N LEU A 30 -1.35 8.60 -1.22
CA LEU A 30 -0.45 9.65 -0.74
C LEU A 30 -0.04 9.42 0.72
N VAL A 31 -1.01 9.10 1.59
CA VAL A 31 -0.74 8.80 2.99
C VAL A 31 0.10 7.52 3.12
N ASN A 32 -0.19 6.49 2.32
CA ASN A 32 0.60 5.26 2.28
C ASN A 32 2.06 5.54 1.89
N LEU A 33 2.30 6.40 0.90
CA LEU A 33 3.65 6.83 0.53
C LEU A 33 4.35 7.54 1.70
N GLY A 34 3.67 8.51 2.33
CA GLY A 34 4.21 9.20 3.50
C GLY A 34 4.56 8.25 4.65
N LEU A 35 3.68 7.29 4.93
CA LEU A 35 3.91 6.25 5.94
C LEU A 35 5.14 5.41 5.62
N LYS A 36 5.32 4.96 4.36
CA LYS A 36 6.49 4.18 3.96
C LYS A 36 7.79 4.98 3.99
N VAL A 37 7.75 6.26 3.65
CA VAL A 37 8.96 7.10 3.60
C VAL A 37 9.41 7.54 4.98
N TYR A 38 8.47 7.91 5.87
CA TYR A 38 8.82 8.55 7.14
C TYR A 38 8.69 7.64 8.37
N ILE A 39 7.83 6.60 8.32
CA ILE A 39 7.53 5.75 9.49
C ILE A 39 7.98 4.30 9.27
N PHE A 40 7.69 3.74 8.09
CA PHE A 40 7.95 2.36 7.71
C PHE A 40 9.04 2.27 6.64
N THR A 41 10.25 2.73 6.95
CA THR A 41 11.35 2.82 5.98
C THR A 41 11.75 1.48 5.36
N ASP A 42 11.54 0.34 6.06
CA ASP A 42 11.85 -0.99 5.49
C ASP A 42 10.78 -1.47 4.50
N ALA A 43 9.63 -0.80 4.42
CA ALA A 43 8.56 -1.16 3.51
C ALA A 43 8.93 -0.89 2.04
N ASP A 44 9.83 0.04 1.77
CA ASP A 44 10.24 0.36 0.39
C ASP A 44 11.42 -0.50 -0.10
N ILE A 45 12.02 -1.29 0.79
CA ILE A 45 13.16 -2.14 0.44
C ILE A 45 12.68 -3.37 -0.33
N SER A 46 13.21 -3.54 -1.54
CA SER A 46 13.09 -4.77 -2.32
C SER A 46 14.38 -5.57 -2.16
N TYR A 47 14.31 -6.66 -1.40
CA TYR A 47 15.44 -7.56 -1.24
C TYR A 47 15.60 -8.41 -2.51
N ARG A 48 16.79 -8.41 -3.09
CA ARG A 48 17.12 -9.28 -4.22
C ARG A 48 17.35 -10.70 -3.69
N TYR A 49 16.71 -11.68 -4.31
CA TYR A 49 16.95 -13.09 -3.99
C TYR A 49 18.44 -13.43 -4.17
N PRO A 50 19.09 -14.05 -3.18
CA PRO A 50 20.48 -14.48 -3.32
C PRO A 50 20.53 -15.57 -4.40
N GLY A 51 21.18 -15.26 -5.53
CA GLY A 51 21.43 -16.21 -6.60
C GLY A 51 22.85 -16.78 -6.51
N PRO A 52 23.17 -17.85 -7.25
CA PRO A 52 24.51 -18.42 -7.26
C PRO A 52 25.53 -17.37 -7.70
N ALA A 53 26.44 -17.02 -6.80
CA ALA A 53 27.46 -16.02 -7.04
C ALA A 53 28.73 -16.71 -7.56
N PRO A 54 29.43 -16.13 -8.57
CA PRO A 54 30.70 -16.66 -9.01
C PRO A 54 31.76 -16.44 -7.91
N LYS A 55 32.37 -17.51 -7.41
CA LYS A 55 33.61 -17.43 -6.64
C LYS A 55 34.79 -17.61 -7.58
N LEU A 56 35.68 -16.61 -7.60
CA LEU A 56 36.96 -16.69 -8.30
C LEU A 56 37.95 -17.40 -7.39
N ILE A 57 38.38 -18.60 -7.79
CA ILE A 57 39.43 -19.34 -7.09
C ILE A 57 40.77 -18.88 -7.70
N PRO A 58 41.71 -18.31 -6.91
CA PRO A 58 43.01 -17.89 -7.43
C PRO A 58 43.77 -19.08 -8.02
N GLY A 59 43.91 -19.12 -9.35
CA GLY A 59 44.60 -20.19 -10.08
C GLY A 59 43.71 -21.04 -11.01
N GLU A 60 42.40 -20.82 -11.01
CA GLU A 60 41.44 -21.56 -11.86
C GLU A 60 40.65 -20.56 -12.71
N SER A 61 40.61 -20.75 -14.04
CA SER A 61 39.98 -19.82 -14.99
C SER A 61 38.45 -19.89 -14.99
N ASP A 62 37.89 -20.94 -14.39
CA ASP A 62 36.45 -21.16 -14.33
C ASP A 62 35.89 -20.67 -13.00
N ALA A 63 34.93 -19.75 -13.08
CA ALA A 63 34.20 -19.28 -11.91
C ALA A 63 33.31 -20.40 -11.37
N VAL A 64 33.65 -20.94 -10.20
CA VAL A 64 32.80 -21.89 -9.50
C VAL A 64 31.59 -21.15 -8.96
N ARG A 65 30.38 -21.60 -9.33
CA ARG A 65 29.12 -21.04 -8.81
C ARG A 65 28.81 -21.69 -7.48
N GLU A 66 28.88 -20.92 -6.40
CA GLU A 66 28.45 -21.40 -5.08
C GLU A 66 26.96 -21.09 -4.89
N GLU A 67 26.20 -22.10 -4.49
CA GLU A 67 24.80 -21.92 -4.12
C GLU A 67 24.69 -21.13 -2.82
N PRO A 68 23.64 -20.30 -2.66
CA PRO A 68 23.39 -19.61 -1.40
C PRO A 68 23.32 -20.59 -0.25
N THR A 69 23.99 -20.28 0.86
CA THR A 69 23.88 -21.07 2.08
C THR A 69 22.46 -20.98 2.65
N LYS A 70 22.04 -22.02 3.40
CA LYS A 70 20.72 -22.02 4.05
C LYS A 70 20.51 -20.81 4.97
N GLU A 71 21.57 -20.40 5.66
CA GLU A 71 21.57 -19.24 6.56
C GLU A 71 21.33 -17.92 5.80
N GLU A 72 21.93 -17.76 4.61
CA GLU A 72 21.70 -16.60 3.73
C GLU A 72 20.26 -16.56 3.20
N LEU A 73 19.70 -17.72 2.85
CA LEU A 73 18.31 -17.86 2.42
C LEU A 73 17.34 -17.52 3.55
N ASP A 74 17.58 -18.03 4.75
CA ASP A 74 16.73 -17.77 5.92
C ASP A 74 16.75 -16.27 6.30
N ALA A 75 17.93 -15.66 6.31
CA ALA A 75 18.08 -14.22 6.54
C ALA A 75 17.38 -13.37 5.46
N TYR A 76 17.41 -13.81 4.19
CA TYR A 76 16.66 -13.18 3.10
C TYR A 76 15.16 -13.26 3.35
N TYR A 77 14.62 -14.44 3.68
CA TYR A 77 13.19 -14.62 3.91
C TYR A 77 12.69 -13.83 5.11
N GLU A 78 13.48 -13.72 6.18
CA GLU A 78 13.11 -12.93 7.35
C GLU A 78 12.97 -11.44 7.00
N LYS A 79 13.97 -10.89 6.30
CA LYS A 79 13.97 -9.51 5.82
C LYS A 79 12.81 -9.24 4.87
N GLU A 80 12.53 -10.17 3.94
CA GLU A 80 11.43 -10.06 3.01
C GLU A 80 10.06 -10.08 3.73
N ARG A 81 9.86 -10.99 4.69
CA ARG A 81 8.63 -11.06 5.49
C ARG A 81 8.41 -9.76 6.28
N ARG A 82 9.46 -9.22 6.90
CA ARG A 82 9.37 -7.95 7.64
C ARG A 82 8.97 -6.80 6.73
N SER A 83 9.62 -6.66 5.58
CA SER A 83 9.31 -5.61 4.61
C SER A 83 7.88 -5.72 4.06
N ARG A 84 7.42 -6.94 3.72
CA ARG A 84 6.04 -7.20 3.29
C ARG A 84 5.03 -6.76 4.36
N ARG A 85 5.22 -7.18 5.62
CA ARG A 85 4.34 -6.79 6.73
C ARG A 85 4.27 -5.28 6.93
N GLN A 86 5.39 -4.57 6.80
CA GLN A 86 5.40 -3.11 6.91
C GLN A 86 4.67 -2.43 5.74
N ARG A 87 4.81 -2.94 4.51
CA ARG A 87 4.03 -2.45 3.36
C ARG A 87 2.53 -2.61 3.57
N ASP A 88 2.12 -3.77 4.06
CA ASP A 88 0.71 -4.08 4.30
C ASP A 88 0.16 -3.21 5.44
N ALA A 89 0.92 -3.06 6.52
CA ALA A 89 0.57 -2.18 7.63
C ALA A 89 0.43 -0.72 7.17
N ALA A 90 1.39 -0.19 6.40
CA ALA A 90 1.32 1.17 5.89
C ALA A 90 0.05 1.41 5.04
N GLY A 91 -0.31 0.44 4.18
CA GLY A 91 -1.53 0.51 3.38
C GLY A 91 -2.80 0.48 4.21
N ALA A 92 -2.84 -0.38 5.23
CA ALA A 92 -3.96 -0.47 6.17
C ALA A 92 -4.13 0.82 6.98
N PHE A 93 -3.03 1.35 7.53
CA PHE A 93 -3.05 2.61 8.26
C PHE A 93 -3.48 3.78 7.37
N ALA A 94 -2.98 3.86 6.15
CA ALA A 94 -3.40 4.90 5.21
C ALA A 94 -4.92 4.85 4.95
N SER A 95 -5.46 3.64 4.78
CA SER A 95 -6.89 3.43 4.56
C SER A 95 -7.71 3.82 5.78
N LEU A 96 -7.25 3.51 6.99
CA LEU A 96 -7.92 3.87 8.24
C LEU A 96 -7.87 5.38 8.51
N ILE A 97 -6.73 6.02 8.30
CA ILE A 97 -6.53 7.46 8.51
C ILE A 97 -7.51 8.27 7.66
N ILE A 98 -7.81 7.82 6.44
CA ILE A 98 -8.77 8.50 5.55
C ILE A 98 -10.20 7.99 5.77
N GLY A 99 -10.38 6.68 5.89
CA GLY A 99 -11.69 6.03 5.96
C GLY A 99 -12.44 6.30 7.25
N VAL A 100 -11.75 6.35 8.41
CA VAL A 100 -12.40 6.58 9.71
C VAL A 100 -13.01 7.98 9.79
N PRO A 101 -12.29 9.08 9.48
CA PRO A 101 -12.90 10.42 9.46
C PRO A 101 -14.07 10.52 8.49
N LEU A 102 -13.96 9.91 7.29
CA LEU A 102 -15.06 9.89 6.31
C LEU A 102 -16.30 9.19 6.86
N TYR A 103 -16.12 8.01 7.47
CA TYR A 103 -17.21 7.27 8.10
C TYR A 103 -17.88 8.09 9.20
N VAL A 104 -17.09 8.66 10.12
CA VAL A 104 -17.61 9.47 11.22
C VAL A 104 -18.36 10.70 10.70
N TYR A 105 -17.82 11.38 9.68
CA TYR A 105 -18.48 12.52 9.05
C TYR A 105 -19.85 12.14 8.48
N HIS A 106 -19.93 11.06 7.69
CA HIS A 106 -21.21 10.60 7.13
C HIS A 106 -22.18 10.15 8.22
N TRP A 107 -21.71 9.45 9.25
CA TRP A 107 -22.54 8.99 10.36
C TRP A 107 -23.15 10.14 11.16
N THR A 108 -22.36 11.18 11.45
CA THR A 108 -22.83 12.35 12.20
C THR A 108 -23.81 13.20 11.40
N LEU A 109 -23.64 13.30 10.07
CA LEU A 109 -24.57 13.99 9.18
C LEU A 109 -25.95 13.30 9.19
N ILE A 110 -25.98 11.97 9.03
CA ILE A 110 -27.25 11.20 9.03
C ILE A 110 -27.99 11.35 10.36
N ARG A 111 -27.26 11.38 11.49
CA ARG A 111 -27.86 11.60 12.81
C ARG A 111 -28.50 12.99 12.92
N ARG A 112 -27.83 14.03 12.40
CA ARG A 112 -28.36 15.41 12.41
C ARG A 112 -29.57 15.62 11.51
N GLU A 113 -29.76 14.80 10.47
CA GLU A 113 -30.95 14.86 9.61
C GLU A 113 -32.14 14.08 10.18
N ARG A 114 -31.93 13.22 11.19
CA ARG A 114 -32.96 12.43 11.85
C ARG A 114 -33.57 13.10 13.08
N ASP A 115 -32.88 14.06 13.67
CA ASP A 115 -33.33 14.89 14.80
C ASP A 115 -33.88 16.22 14.29
#